data_AF-H1VS78-F1
#
_entry.id   AF-H1VS78-F1
#
_cell.length_a   1.000
_cell.length_b   1.000
_cell.length_c   1.000
_cell.angle_alpha   90.00
_cell.angle_beta   90.00
_cell.angle_gamma   90.00
#
_symmetry.space_group_name_H-M   'P 1'
#
loop_
_entity.id
_entity.type
_entity.pdbx_description
1 polymer ?
#
loop_
_entity_poly.entity_id
_entity_poly.type
_entity_poly.pdbx_seq_one_letter_code
_entity_poly.pdbx_strand_id
1 'polypeptide(L)'
;MSNGNPVPNLSVVDAFARALYRRAKTSGPDFADVSTVVRRLHTVLKHLRVESEDPDSLLNSDASSVYARQLAPLVEDCDFALKQLETILEKYGEATRLEERELDMVAMIRTKLANQKTNIDMFLDTVQLHNPSKAQRIVDEQGGNLDNIKDKVDAIAARLFARRDSGISEDDEDLWQQFRTELEKEGFSKDVLRKNKVRTRSWTGAVSKYPNRKHD
;
A
#
# COMPACT_ATOMS: atom_id res chain seq x y z
N MET A 1 -5.35 1.84 29.17
CA MET A 1 -4.10 2.21 28.49
C MET A 1 -3.54 0.93 27.90
N SER A 2 -3.75 0.70 26.61
CA SER A 2 -3.31 -0.52 25.94
C SER A 2 -1.83 -0.36 25.61
N ASN A 3 -0.96 -0.91 26.45
CA ASN A 3 0.44 -1.12 26.09
C ASN A 3 0.46 -2.24 25.05
N GLY A 4 0.40 -1.87 23.77
CA GLY A 4 0.87 -2.75 22.70
C GLY A 4 2.30 -3.14 23.06
N ASN A 5 2.51 -4.41 23.39
CA ASN A 5 3.83 -4.90 23.74
C ASN A 5 4.70 -4.75 22.49
N PRO A 6 5.70 -3.85 22.45
CA PRO A 6 6.54 -3.71 21.27
C PRO A 6 7.18 -5.07 21.03
N VAL A 7 7.10 -5.61 19.81
CA VAL A 7 7.83 -6.82 19.46
C VAL A 7 9.32 -6.47 19.57
N PRO A 8 10.04 -6.85 20.64
CA PRO A 8 11.27 -6.18 21.06
C PRO A 8 12.42 -6.33 20.07
N ASN A 9 12.25 -7.20 19.07
CA ASN A 9 13.29 -7.60 18.13
C ASN A 9 13.06 -7.10 16.70
N LEU A 10 11.89 -6.57 16.33
CA LEU A 10 11.59 -6.29 14.93
C LEU A 10 12.49 -5.18 14.34
N SER A 11 12.73 -4.11 15.09
CA SER A 11 13.63 -3.02 14.65
C SER A 11 15.10 -3.47 14.57
N VAL A 12 15.51 -4.35 15.48
CA VAL A 12 16.85 -4.95 15.50
C VAL A 12 17.04 -5.84 14.28
N VAL A 13 16.08 -6.71 13.99
CA VAL A 13 16.12 -7.63 12.83
C VAL A 13 16.05 -6.86 11.51
N ASP A 14 15.25 -5.80 11.40
CA ASP A 14 15.21 -4.91 10.24
C ASP A 14 16.58 -4.25 9.97
N ALA A 15 17.18 -3.66 11.01
CA ALA A 15 18.50 -3.03 10.93
C ALA A 15 19.60 -4.05 10.57
N PHE A 16 19.53 -5.25 11.16
CA PHE A 16 20.46 -6.34 10.91
C PHE A 16 20.37 -6.85 9.47
N ALA A 17 19.15 -7.08 8.95
CA ALA A 17 18.94 -7.45 7.55
C ALA A 17 19.54 -6.42 6.59
N ARG A 18 19.36 -5.12 6.89
CA ARG A 18 19.95 -4.03 6.09
C ARG A 18 21.48 -4.05 6.12
N ALA A 19 22.08 -4.31 7.28
CA ALA A 19 23.53 -4.41 7.43
C ALA A 19 24.09 -5.62 6.66
N LEU A 20 23.45 -6.79 6.82
CA LEU A 20 23.83 -8.02 6.11
C LEU A 20 23.69 -7.90 4.59
N TYR A 21 22.64 -7.23 4.10
CA TYR A 21 22.53 -6.94 2.68
C TYR A 21 23.76 -6.18 2.16
N ARG A 22 24.19 -5.12 2.86
CA ARG A 22 25.36 -4.34 2.44
C ARG A 22 26.62 -5.18 2.44
N ARG A 23 26.81 -6.01 3.47
CA ARG A 23 27.96 -6.92 3.60
C ARG A 23 27.97 -7.99 2.49
N ALA A 24 26.86 -8.69 2.29
CA ALA A 24 26.73 -9.70 1.23
C ALA A 24 26.97 -9.11 -0.16
N LYS A 25 26.53 -7.86 -0.39
CA LYS A 25 26.77 -7.16 -1.66
C LYS A 25 28.25 -6.88 -1.93
N THR A 26 29.06 -6.67 -0.88
CA THR A 26 30.49 -6.41 -1.02
C THR A 26 31.35 -7.67 -1.01
N SER A 27 30.81 -8.82 -0.57
CA SER A 27 31.51 -10.10 -0.45
C SER A 27 31.74 -10.86 -1.77
N GLY A 28 31.49 -10.22 -2.93
CA GLY A 28 31.78 -10.81 -4.24
C GLY A 28 30.56 -11.44 -4.94
N PRO A 29 30.76 -11.93 -6.19
CA PRO A 29 29.68 -12.35 -7.07
C PRO A 29 28.94 -13.61 -6.59
N ASP A 30 29.63 -14.51 -5.89
CA ASP A 30 29.03 -15.75 -5.37
C ASP A 30 27.93 -15.47 -4.32
N PHE A 31 27.93 -14.27 -3.72
CA PHE A 31 26.90 -13.81 -2.78
C PHE A 31 25.83 -12.91 -3.41
N ALA A 32 25.89 -12.63 -4.71
CA ALA A 32 24.99 -11.65 -5.36
C ALA A 32 23.51 -12.04 -5.24
N ASP A 33 23.19 -13.31 -5.44
CA ASP A 33 21.83 -13.83 -5.35
C ASP A 33 21.27 -13.72 -3.92
N VAL A 34 22.04 -14.17 -2.92
CA VAL A 34 21.60 -14.07 -1.52
C VAL A 34 21.49 -12.62 -1.09
N SER A 35 22.37 -11.71 -1.55
CA SER A 35 22.26 -10.28 -1.28
C SER A 35 20.93 -9.70 -1.80
N THR A 36 20.48 -10.15 -2.97
CA THR A 36 19.20 -9.72 -3.57
C THR A 36 18.03 -10.20 -2.73
N VAL A 37 18.08 -11.43 -2.23
CA VAL A 37 17.04 -11.98 -1.35
C VAL A 37 17.01 -11.25 -0.02
N VAL A 38 18.16 -10.99 0.62
CA VAL A 38 18.24 -10.24 1.89
C VAL A 38 17.70 -8.82 1.72
N ARG A 39 17.97 -8.15 0.59
CA ARG A 39 17.38 -6.83 0.30
C ARG A 39 15.85 -6.89 0.24
N ARG A 40 15.29 -7.92 -0.38
CA ARG A 40 13.84 -8.12 -0.45
C ARG A 40 13.27 -8.41 0.94
N LEU A 41 13.92 -9.26 1.73
CA LEU A 41 13.54 -9.54 3.11
C LEU A 41 13.57 -8.27 3.97
N HIS A 42 14.62 -7.46 3.90
CA HIS A 42 14.67 -6.16 4.58
C HIS A 42 13.50 -5.25 4.18
N THR A 43 13.12 -5.23 2.90
CA THR A 43 11.99 -4.41 2.43
C THR A 43 10.68 -4.81 3.11
N VAL A 44 10.40 -6.11 3.23
CA VAL A 44 9.17 -6.59 3.87
C VAL A 44 9.22 -6.45 5.39
N LEU A 45 10.39 -6.64 6.02
CA LEU A 45 10.60 -6.35 7.45
C LEU A 45 10.36 -4.87 7.76
N LYS A 46 10.79 -3.96 6.89
CA LYS A 46 10.52 -2.53 7.01
C LYS A 46 9.02 -2.24 6.91
N HIS A 47 8.30 -2.87 5.98
CA HIS A 47 6.84 -2.72 5.88
C HIS A 47 6.14 -3.24 7.14
N LEU A 48 6.58 -4.39 7.66
CA LEU A 48 6.08 -4.95 8.91
C LEU A 48 6.35 -4.04 10.11
N ARG A 49 7.52 -3.40 10.16
CA ARG A 49 7.82 -2.40 11.18
C ARG A 49 6.85 -1.23 11.10
N VAL A 50 6.63 -0.68 9.91
CA VAL A 50 5.65 0.41 9.71
C VAL A 50 4.25 -0.02 10.15
N GLU A 51 3.79 -1.21 9.77
CA GLU A 51 2.47 -1.73 10.16
C GLU A 51 2.37 -1.96 11.67
N SER A 52 3.46 -2.34 12.34
CA SER A 52 3.49 -2.50 13.80
C SER A 52 3.51 -1.17 14.57
N GLU A 53 3.96 -0.10 13.91
CA GLU A 53 3.99 1.26 14.47
C GLU A 53 2.69 2.03 14.17
N ASP A 54 1.86 1.54 13.24
CA ASP A 54 0.58 2.16 12.86
C ASP A 54 -0.50 1.91 13.94
N PRO A 55 -1.01 2.96 14.61
CA PRO A 55 -2.06 2.82 15.64
C PRO A 55 -3.35 2.20 15.11
N ASP A 56 -3.66 2.38 13.82
CA ASP A 56 -4.87 1.85 13.18
C ASP A 56 -4.68 0.39 12.69
N SER A 57 -3.51 -0.18 12.89
CA SER A 57 -3.20 -1.56 12.53
C SER A 57 -3.87 -2.56 13.47
N LEU A 58 -4.26 -3.73 12.94
CA LEU A 58 -4.71 -4.84 13.77
C LEU A 58 -3.66 -5.30 14.77
N LEU A 59 -2.37 -5.08 14.46
CA LEU A 59 -1.26 -5.38 15.37
C LEU A 59 -1.32 -4.58 16.67
N ASN A 60 -2.01 -3.43 16.66
CA ASN A 60 -2.19 -2.55 17.82
C ASN A 60 -3.63 -2.55 18.37
N SER A 61 -4.53 -3.33 17.77
CA SER A 61 -5.94 -3.44 18.18
C SER A 61 -6.15 -4.45 19.32
N ASP A 62 -7.38 -4.58 19.82
CA ASP A 62 -7.74 -5.62 20.82
C ASP A 62 -7.55 -7.05 20.28
N ALA A 63 -7.57 -7.24 18.95
CA ALA A 63 -7.23 -8.50 18.28
C ALA A 63 -5.71 -8.74 18.16
N SER A 64 -4.87 -7.82 18.62
CA SER A 64 -3.40 -7.89 18.55
C SER A 64 -2.85 -9.16 19.16
N SER A 65 -3.48 -9.75 20.17
CA SER A 65 -2.99 -10.95 20.84
C SER A 65 -2.87 -12.17 19.92
N VAL A 66 -3.73 -12.30 18.90
CA VAL A 66 -3.66 -13.40 17.92
C VAL A 66 -2.53 -13.16 16.92
N TYR A 67 -2.45 -11.96 16.37
CA TYR A 67 -1.41 -11.59 15.40
C TYR A 67 -0.03 -11.50 16.04
N ALA A 68 0.08 -11.03 17.28
CA ALA A 68 1.33 -10.96 18.04
C ALA A 68 1.91 -12.37 18.31
N ARG A 69 1.06 -13.36 18.58
CA ARG A 69 1.47 -14.77 18.74
C ARG A 69 2.03 -15.37 17.46
N GLN A 70 1.58 -14.90 16.30
CA GLN A 70 2.09 -15.33 14.99
C GLN A 70 3.34 -14.54 14.57
N LEU A 71 3.40 -13.27 14.95
CA LEU A 71 4.47 -12.35 14.59
C LEU A 71 5.81 -12.71 15.23
N ALA A 72 5.81 -13.10 16.51
CA ALA A 72 7.05 -13.43 17.23
C ALA A 72 7.86 -14.57 16.56
N PRO A 73 7.27 -15.75 16.26
CA PRO A 73 7.98 -16.82 15.55
C PRO A 73 8.52 -16.41 14.18
N LEU A 74 7.76 -15.59 13.42
CA LEU A 74 8.20 -15.12 12.10
C LEU A 74 9.44 -14.22 12.20
N VAL A 75 9.49 -13.34 13.19
CA VAL A 75 10.64 -12.45 13.42
C VAL A 75 11.85 -13.25 13.92
N GLU A 76 11.64 -14.23 14.80
CA GLU A 76 12.69 -15.13 15.30
C GLU A 76 13.29 -16.00 14.18
N ASP A 77 12.45 -16.55 13.31
CA ASP A 77 12.90 -17.33 12.15
C ASP A 77 13.73 -16.49 11.16
N CYS A 78 13.35 -15.22 10.98
CA CYS A 78 14.13 -14.27 10.20
C CYS A 78 15.49 -13.99 10.83
N ASP A 79 15.50 -13.69 12.13
CA ASP A 79 16.73 -13.44 12.89
C ASP A 79 17.70 -14.63 12.79
N PHE A 80 17.18 -15.84 12.99
CA PHE A 80 17.97 -17.07 12.90
C PHE A 80 18.56 -17.28 11.50
N ALA A 81 17.75 -17.13 10.44
CA ALA A 81 18.25 -17.25 9.07
C ALA A 81 19.30 -16.17 8.73
N LEU A 82 19.11 -14.94 9.21
CA LEU A 82 20.09 -13.87 9.02
C LEU A 82 21.41 -14.15 9.74
N LYS A 83 21.38 -14.67 10.97
CA LYS A 83 22.58 -15.08 11.72
C LYS A 83 23.33 -16.25 11.05
N GLN A 84 22.60 -17.18 10.45
CA GLN A 84 23.21 -18.24 9.64
C GLN A 84 23.96 -17.66 8.43
N LEU A 85 23.38 -16.67 7.75
CA LEU A 85 24.06 -15.97 6.66
C LEU A 85 25.28 -15.19 7.17
N GLU A 86 25.16 -14.50 8.30
CA GLU A 86 26.28 -13.79 8.93
C GLU A 86 27.47 -14.71 9.17
N THR A 87 27.23 -15.89 9.74
CA THR A 87 28.27 -16.91 9.99
C THR A 87 28.98 -17.34 8.70
N ILE A 88 28.24 -17.45 7.59
CA ILE A 88 28.82 -17.78 6.27
C ILE A 88 29.67 -16.61 5.76
N LEU A 89 29.17 -15.37 5.84
CA LEU A 89 29.90 -14.17 5.41
C LEU A 89 31.15 -13.90 6.27
N GLU A 90 31.15 -14.27 7.54
CA GLU A 90 32.33 -14.19 8.40
C GLU A 90 33.43 -15.15 7.99
N LYS A 91 33.06 -16.37 7.60
CA LYS A 91 34.02 -17.40 7.22
C LYS A 91 34.53 -17.23 5.79
N TYR A 92 33.67 -16.81 4.88
CA TYR A 92 33.92 -16.90 3.44
C TYR A 92 33.68 -15.59 2.68
N GLY A 93 33.27 -14.51 3.34
CA GLY A 93 32.91 -13.26 2.67
C GLY A 93 34.09 -12.50 2.02
N GLU A 94 35.33 -12.85 2.37
CA GLU A 94 36.55 -12.31 1.76
C GLU A 94 37.22 -13.33 0.81
N ALA A 95 36.61 -14.51 0.62
CA ALA A 95 37.16 -15.52 -0.28
C ALA A 95 37.02 -15.05 -1.74
N THR A 96 38.08 -15.21 -2.53
CA THR A 96 38.07 -14.88 -3.96
C THR A 96 37.03 -15.70 -4.74
N ARG A 97 36.77 -16.93 -4.30
CA ARG A 97 35.81 -17.86 -4.89
C ARG A 97 35.39 -18.91 -3.86
N LEU A 98 34.11 -19.26 -3.86
CA LEU A 98 33.57 -20.34 -3.05
C LEU A 98 33.77 -21.71 -3.70
N GLU A 99 33.99 -22.76 -2.90
CA GLU A 99 33.93 -24.14 -3.38
C GLU A 99 32.47 -24.62 -3.42
N GLU A 100 32.23 -25.79 -4.03
CA GLU A 100 30.89 -26.34 -4.23
C GLU A 100 30.09 -26.45 -2.93
N ARG A 101 30.76 -26.86 -1.84
CA ARG A 101 30.15 -26.97 -0.52
C ARG A 101 29.69 -25.62 0.03
N GLU A 102 30.49 -24.56 -0.11
CA GLU A 102 30.10 -23.23 0.34
C GLU A 102 28.97 -22.66 -0.51
N LEU A 103 29.00 -22.89 -1.82
CA LEU A 103 27.93 -22.50 -2.73
C LEU A 103 26.60 -23.17 -2.34
N ASP A 104 26.62 -24.45 -1.98
CA ASP A 104 25.44 -25.17 -1.49
C ASP A 104 24.91 -24.59 -0.17
N MET A 105 25.80 -24.23 0.76
CA MET A 105 25.41 -23.55 2.01
C MET A 105 24.75 -22.19 1.73
N VAL A 106 25.32 -21.41 0.80
CA VAL A 106 24.76 -20.12 0.36
C VAL A 106 23.40 -20.32 -0.33
N ALA A 107 23.26 -21.34 -1.18
CA ALA A 107 22.01 -21.65 -1.85
C ALA A 107 20.91 -22.09 -0.85
N MET A 108 21.27 -22.90 0.15
CA MET A 108 20.35 -23.30 1.21
C MET A 108 19.86 -22.10 2.01
N ILE A 109 20.76 -21.21 2.44
CA ILE A 109 20.35 -20.04 3.24
C ILE A 109 19.55 -19.04 2.40
N ARG A 110 19.87 -18.89 1.11
CA ARG A 110 19.08 -18.09 0.16
C ARG A 110 17.63 -18.58 0.10
N THR A 111 17.41 -19.89 -0.01
CA THR A 111 16.07 -20.47 -0.03
C THR A 111 15.32 -20.23 1.28
N LYS A 112 15.99 -20.41 2.43
CA LYS A 112 15.38 -20.09 3.73
C LYS A 112 14.95 -18.64 3.83
N LEU A 113 15.82 -17.69 3.46
CA LEU A 113 15.51 -16.26 3.50
C LEU A 113 14.37 -15.87 2.54
N ALA A 114 14.31 -16.50 1.36
CA ALA A 114 13.22 -16.30 0.41
C ALA A 114 11.87 -16.81 0.95
N ASN A 115 11.87 -17.94 1.65
CA ASN A 115 10.70 -18.46 2.32
C ASN A 115 10.24 -17.52 3.44
N GLN A 116 11.18 -17.02 4.26
CA GLN A 116 10.83 -16.07 5.33
C GLN A 116 10.24 -14.76 4.79
N LYS A 117 10.77 -14.24 3.68
CA LYS A 117 10.17 -13.10 2.98
C LYS A 117 8.71 -13.40 2.61
N THR A 118 8.45 -14.57 2.03
CA THR A 118 7.11 -14.99 1.61
C THR A 118 6.15 -15.12 2.80
N ASN A 119 6.61 -15.69 3.91
CA ASN A 119 5.82 -15.82 5.13
C ASN A 119 5.43 -14.44 5.70
N ILE A 120 6.37 -13.48 5.73
CA ILE A 120 6.09 -12.11 6.17
C ILE A 120 5.09 -11.43 5.25
N ASP A 121 5.24 -11.55 3.93
CA ASP A 121 4.27 -10.95 2.99
C ASP A 121 2.87 -11.52 3.21
N MET A 122 2.73 -12.84 3.31
CA MET A 122 1.43 -13.48 3.58
C MET A 122 0.83 -13.02 4.90
N PHE A 123 1.66 -12.84 5.93
CA PHE A 123 1.22 -12.30 7.21
C PHE A 123 0.74 -10.85 7.07
N LEU A 124 1.48 -10.00 6.36
CA LEU A 124 1.08 -8.62 6.11
C LEU A 124 -0.20 -8.52 5.30
N ASP A 125 -0.35 -9.33 4.26
CA ASP A 125 -1.59 -9.40 3.47
C ASP A 125 -2.76 -9.79 4.37
N THR A 126 -2.57 -10.77 5.27
CA THR A 126 -3.60 -11.19 6.23
C THR A 126 -3.98 -10.07 7.18
N VAL A 127 -2.99 -9.35 7.74
CA VAL A 127 -3.23 -8.21 8.64
C VAL A 127 -3.98 -7.09 7.91
N GLN A 128 -3.62 -6.81 6.67
CA GLN A 128 -4.23 -5.74 5.87
C GLN A 128 -5.65 -6.08 5.41
N LEU A 129 -5.90 -7.32 4.97
CA LEU A 129 -7.22 -7.79 4.53
C LEU A 129 -8.25 -7.78 5.66
N HIS A 130 -7.83 -8.12 6.87
CA HIS A 130 -8.73 -8.16 8.03
C HIS A 130 -8.83 -6.82 8.75
N ASN A 131 -8.16 -5.76 8.27
CA ASN A 131 -8.19 -4.47 8.93
C ASN A 131 -9.44 -3.69 8.51
N PRO A 132 -10.47 -3.58 9.36
CA PRO A 132 -11.71 -2.88 9.00
C PRO A 132 -11.44 -1.41 8.72
N SER A 133 -10.48 -0.77 9.39
CA SER A 133 -10.11 0.63 9.17
C SER A 133 -9.56 0.87 7.76
N LYS A 134 -8.83 -0.10 7.19
CA LYS A 134 -8.35 -0.03 5.80
C LYS A 134 -9.44 -0.37 4.80
N ALA A 135 -10.33 -1.32 5.11
CA ALA A 135 -11.53 -1.56 4.32
C ALA A 135 -12.42 -0.31 4.26
N GLN A 136 -12.56 0.41 5.37
CA GLN A 136 -13.32 1.66 5.47
C GLN A 136 -12.66 2.80 4.69
N ARG A 137 -11.32 2.91 4.69
CA ARG A 137 -10.59 3.85 3.82
C ARG A 137 -10.74 3.53 2.34
N ILE A 138 -10.71 2.25 1.94
CA ILE A 138 -10.95 1.84 0.55
C ILE A 138 -12.40 2.16 0.15
N VAL A 139 -13.37 1.92 1.05
CA VAL A 139 -14.77 2.28 0.84
C VAL A 139 -14.99 3.79 0.86
N ASP A 140 -14.27 4.58 1.65
CA ASP A 140 -14.35 6.05 1.65
C ASP A 140 -13.67 6.66 0.41
N GLU A 141 -12.53 6.10 -0.02
CA GLU A 141 -11.81 6.54 -1.23
C GLU A 141 -12.51 6.12 -2.53
N GLN A 142 -13.22 4.99 -2.55
CA GLN A 142 -13.86 4.44 -3.76
C GLN A 142 -15.40 4.50 -3.76
N GLY A 143 -16.06 4.58 -2.60
CA GLY A 143 -17.53 4.57 -2.46
C GLY A 143 -18.09 5.85 -1.83
N GLY A 144 -17.55 6.28 -0.70
CA GLY A 144 -18.02 7.48 0.04
C GLY A 144 -17.74 8.80 -0.68
N ASN A 145 -16.68 8.85 -1.49
CA ASN A 145 -16.40 9.99 -2.34
C ASN A 145 -17.23 9.96 -3.63
N LEU A 146 -17.58 8.81 -4.18
CA LEU A 146 -18.30 8.74 -5.46
C LEU A 146 -19.77 9.12 -5.31
N ASP A 147 -20.43 8.70 -4.25
CA ASP A 147 -21.82 9.10 -3.96
C ASP A 147 -21.91 10.56 -3.51
N ASN A 148 -20.98 11.05 -2.66
CA ASN A 148 -20.92 12.48 -2.35
C ASN A 148 -20.54 13.35 -3.56
N ILE A 149 -19.64 12.88 -4.43
CA ILE A 149 -19.31 13.57 -5.68
C ILE A 149 -20.53 13.55 -6.60
N LYS A 150 -21.24 12.43 -6.71
CA LYS A 150 -22.44 12.32 -7.54
C LYS A 150 -23.57 13.21 -7.03
N ASP A 151 -23.84 13.22 -5.73
CA ASP A 151 -24.83 14.08 -5.10
C ASP A 151 -24.47 15.56 -5.24
N LYS A 152 -23.19 15.92 -5.10
CA LYS A 152 -22.72 17.30 -5.34
C LYS A 152 -22.77 17.68 -6.81
N VAL A 153 -22.40 16.77 -7.70
CA VAL A 153 -22.48 16.95 -9.16
C VAL A 153 -23.95 17.10 -9.61
N ASP A 154 -24.86 16.29 -9.06
CA ASP A 154 -26.30 16.36 -9.30
C ASP A 154 -26.90 17.63 -8.71
N ALA A 155 -26.48 18.07 -7.52
CA ALA A 155 -26.90 19.34 -6.94
C ALA A 155 -26.44 20.55 -7.76
N ILE A 156 -25.19 20.53 -8.26
CA ILE A 156 -24.65 21.59 -9.13
C ILE A 156 -25.34 21.56 -10.50
N ALA A 157 -25.56 20.38 -11.08
CA ALA A 157 -26.30 20.21 -12.32
C ALA A 157 -27.75 20.70 -12.16
N ALA A 158 -28.47 20.25 -11.13
CA ALA A 158 -29.82 20.68 -10.82
C ALA A 158 -29.88 22.20 -10.60
N ARG A 159 -28.87 22.81 -9.96
CA ARG A 159 -28.79 24.26 -9.76
C ARG A 159 -28.52 25.03 -11.05
N LEU A 160 -27.61 24.55 -11.90
CA LEU A 160 -27.33 25.14 -13.22
C LEU A 160 -28.55 25.03 -14.14
N PHE A 161 -29.23 23.88 -14.14
CA PHE A 161 -30.39 23.62 -15.00
C PHE A 161 -31.69 24.22 -14.46
N ALA A 162 -31.87 24.37 -13.14
CA ALA A 162 -33.01 25.08 -12.55
C ALA A 162 -32.95 26.60 -12.77
N ARG A 163 -31.75 27.18 -12.91
CA ARG A 163 -31.58 28.58 -13.33
C ARG A 163 -31.92 28.82 -14.81
N ARG A 164 -32.12 27.75 -15.60
CA ARG A 164 -32.35 27.80 -17.06
C ARG A 164 -33.82 27.87 -17.48
N ASP A 165 -34.77 27.97 -16.54
CA ASP A 165 -36.19 28.16 -16.89
C ASP A 165 -36.54 29.60 -17.31
N SER A 166 -35.55 30.51 -17.31
CA SER A 166 -35.63 31.80 -18.00
C SER A 166 -34.79 31.74 -19.26
N GLY A 167 -35.40 31.31 -20.37
CA GLY A 167 -34.73 30.95 -21.61
C GLY A 167 -33.73 31.98 -22.14
N ILE A 168 -32.59 31.47 -22.61
CA ILE A 168 -31.75 31.96 -23.71
C ILE A 168 -30.82 30.79 -24.08
N SER A 169 -30.78 30.45 -25.37
CA SER A 169 -29.98 29.36 -25.92
C SER A 169 -28.50 29.77 -25.95
N GLU A 170 -27.75 29.43 -24.90
CA GLU A 170 -26.28 29.54 -24.90
C GLU A 170 -25.60 28.22 -25.24
N ASP A 171 -24.49 28.33 -25.98
CA ASP A 171 -23.72 27.28 -26.61
C ASP A 171 -23.20 26.26 -25.57
N ASP A 172 -23.26 24.96 -25.89
CA ASP A 172 -22.96 23.85 -24.97
C ASP A 172 -21.53 23.93 -24.37
N GLU A 173 -20.64 24.68 -25.03
CA GLU A 173 -19.27 24.90 -24.55
C GLU A 173 -19.20 25.91 -23.39
N ASP A 174 -20.06 26.94 -23.36
CA ASP A 174 -20.11 27.94 -22.28
C ASP A 174 -20.71 27.33 -21.00
N LEU A 175 -21.71 26.46 -21.13
CA LEU A 175 -22.29 25.69 -20.03
C LEU A 175 -21.25 24.77 -19.39
N TRP A 176 -20.41 24.13 -20.21
CA TRP A 176 -19.33 23.29 -19.72
C TRP A 176 -18.24 24.08 -18.98
N GLN A 177 -17.91 25.30 -19.43
CA GLN A 177 -16.94 26.17 -18.76
C GLN A 177 -17.46 26.67 -17.40
N GLN A 178 -18.74 27.05 -17.32
CA GLN A 178 -19.37 27.46 -16.06
C GLN A 178 -19.45 26.28 -15.07
N PHE A 179 -19.89 25.10 -15.55
CA PHE A 179 -19.93 23.89 -14.75
C PHE A 179 -18.55 23.48 -14.23
N ARG A 180 -17.51 23.57 -15.07
CA ARG A 180 -16.13 23.31 -14.68
C ARG A 180 -15.63 24.30 -13.62
N THR A 181 -15.96 25.59 -13.77
CA THR A 181 -15.53 26.64 -12.85
C THR A 181 -16.13 26.45 -11.46
N GLU A 182 -17.40 26.03 -11.38
CA GLU A 182 -18.05 25.71 -10.10
C GLU A 182 -17.46 24.44 -9.46
N LEU A 183 -17.12 23.41 -10.24
CA LEU A 183 -16.40 22.25 -9.71
C LEU A 183 -15.00 22.62 -9.18
N GLU A 184 -14.28 23.51 -9.86
CA GLU A 184 -12.97 23.97 -9.36
C GLU A 184 -13.11 24.81 -8.06
N LYS A 185 -14.19 25.59 -7.90
CA LYS A 185 -14.48 26.34 -6.65
C LYS A 185 -14.83 25.44 -5.47
N GLU A 186 -15.47 24.30 -5.72
CA GLU A 186 -15.80 23.29 -4.72
C GLU A 186 -14.61 22.36 -4.36
N GLY A 187 -13.40 22.67 -4.87
CA GLY A 187 -12.16 22.02 -4.47
C GLY A 187 -11.68 20.89 -5.37
N PHE A 188 -12.32 20.67 -6.53
CA PHE A 188 -11.90 19.62 -7.46
C PHE A 188 -10.62 20.01 -8.22
N SER A 189 -9.63 19.11 -8.23
CA SER A 189 -8.37 19.32 -8.96
C SER A 189 -8.57 19.33 -10.48
N LYS A 190 -7.91 20.29 -11.15
CA LYS A 190 -7.95 20.50 -12.60
C LYS A 190 -7.56 19.25 -13.40
N ASP A 191 -6.68 18.40 -12.85
CA ASP A 191 -6.22 17.17 -13.48
C ASP A 191 -7.27 16.05 -13.47
N VAL A 192 -8.09 16.00 -12.42
CA VAL A 192 -9.21 15.04 -12.29
C VAL A 192 -10.31 15.41 -13.28
N LEU A 193 -10.63 16.69 -13.41
CA LEU A 193 -11.62 17.21 -14.36
C LEU A 193 -11.18 17.03 -15.82
N ARG A 194 -9.88 17.18 -16.09
CA ARG A 194 -9.30 16.94 -17.43
C ARG A 194 -9.36 15.47 -17.83
N LYS A 195 -9.04 14.54 -16.93
CA LYS A 195 -9.07 13.08 -17.20
C LYS A 195 -10.48 12.54 -17.39
N ASN A 196 -11.51 13.16 -16.80
CA ASN A 196 -12.90 12.67 -16.85
C ASN A 196 -13.83 13.46 -17.79
N LYS A 197 -13.32 14.46 -18.54
CA LYS A 197 -14.11 15.38 -19.40
C LYS A 197 -15.16 14.68 -20.28
N VAL A 198 -14.80 13.58 -20.94
CA VAL A 198 -15.72 12.87 -21.87
C VAL A 198 -16.87 12.17 -21.13
N ARG A 199 -16.59 11.61 -19.94
CA ARG A 199 -17.61 10.91 -19.15
C ARG A 199 -18.61 11.89 -18.53
N THR A 200 -18.13 13.03 -18.05
CA THR A 200 -18.97 14.09 -17.48
C THR A 200 -19.83 14.79 -18.54
N ARG A 201 -19.33 14.96 -19.77
CA ARG A 201 -20.13 15.47 -20.90
C ARG A 201 -21.26 14.52 -21.31
N SER A 202 -21.00 13.22 -21.28
CA SER A 202 -22.04 12.22 -21.57
C SER A 202 -23.15 12.22 -20.51
N TRP A 203 -22.80 12.48 -19.25
CA TRP A 203 -23.73 12.51 -18.12
C TRP A 203 -24.57 13.79 -18.06
N THR A 204 -23.96 14.96 -18.30
CA THR A 204 -24.67 16.25 -18.39
C THR A 204 -25.66 16.29 -19.57
N GLY A 205 -25.31 15.69 -20.71
CA GLY A 205 -26.24 15.52 -21.84
C GLY A 205 -27.42 14.57 -21.53
N ALA A 206 -27.22 13.57 -20.66
CA ALA A 206 -28.28 12.66 -20.22
C ALA A 206 -29.23 13.33 -19.21
N VAL A 207 -28.69 14.09 -18.25
CA VAL A 207 -29.46 14.86 -17.27
C VAL A 207 -30.29 15.98 -17.94
N SER A 208 -29.74 16.65 -18.97
CA SER A 208 -30.51 17.63 -19.75
C SER A 208 -31.66 17.01 -20.56
N LYS A 209 -31.64 15.69 -20.85
CA LYS A 209 -32.70 15.00 -21.60
C LYS A 209 -33.83 14.46 -20.72
N TYR A 210 -33.59 14.20 -19.44
CA TYR A 210 -34.60 13.64 -18.53
C TYR A 210 -34.50 14.26 -17.13
N PRO A 211 -35.04 15.48 -16.93
CA PRO A 211 -34.87 16.23 -15.68
C PRO A 211 -35.71 15.69 -14.50
N ASN A 212 -36.51 14.64 -14.67
CA ASN A 212 -37.39 14.18 -13.60
C ASN A 212 -37.70 12.67 -13.70
N ARG A 213 -36.89 11.84 -13.04
CA ARG A 213 -37.35 10.57 -12.49
C ARG A 213 -37.00 10.57 -11.01
N LYS A 214 -37.98 10.98 -10.21
CA LYS A 214 -37.98 10.71 -8.77
C LYS A 214 -38.00 9.19 -8.58
N HIS A 215 -37.02 8.68 -7.85
CA HIS A 215 -37.00 7.31 -7.37
C HIS A 215 -38.07 7.17 -6.26
N ASP A 216 -39.02 6.25 -6.45
CA ASP A 216 -39.63 5.49 -5.36
C ASP A 216 -38.65 4.38 -4.93
#